data_AF-A0A946SIF2-F1
#
_entry.id   AF-A0A946SIF2-F1
#
_cell.length_a   1.000
_cell.length_b   1.000
_cell.length_c   1.000
_cell.angle_alpha   90.00
_cell.angle_beta   90.00
_cell.angle_gamma   90.00
#
_symmetry.space_group_name_H-M   'P 1'
#
loop_
_entity.id
_entity.type
_entity.pdbx_description
1 polymer ?
#
loop_
_entity_poly.entity_id
_entity_poly.type
_entity_poly.pdbx_seq_one_letter_code
_entity_poly.pdbx_strand_id
1 'polypeptide(L)'
;MATATRGELRLLVEQLADEELDAARDALQRLAKRYDDQDIPEYHLRLQAAGVIDRIPDPNGPRRGRRFKPIRVEGKPVSETLIEDRG
;
A
#
# COMPACT_ATOMS: atom_id res chain seq x y z
N MET A 1 2.34 13.52 8.01
CA MET A 1 1.59 13.21 9.23
C MET A 1 2.62 12.91 10.29
N ALA A 2 2.61 13.63 11.41
CA ALA A 2 3.54 13.38 12.50
C ALA A 2 3.27 11.98 13.06
N THR A 3 4.28 11.11 13.02
CA THR A 3 4.20 9.79 13.62
C THR A 3 4.31 10.01 15.13
N ALA A 4 3.20 9.87 15.85
CA ALA A 4 3.22 9.98 17.31
C ALA A 4 4.23 8.98 17.87
N THR A 5 5.12 9.45 18.75
CA THR A 5 6.11 8.57 19.35
C THR A 5 5.41 7.55 20.27
N ARG A 6 6.03 6.39 20.50
CA ARG A 6 5.45 5.35 21.38
C ARG A 6 5.15 5.87 22.79
N GLY A 7 5.88 6.88 23.24
CA GLY A 7 5.65 7.56 24.53
C GLY A 7 4.39 8.42 24.52
N GLU A 8 4.17 9.20 23.45
CA GLU A 8 2.96 10.02 23.28
C GLU A 8 1.69 9.17 23.24
N LEU A 9 1.76 8.01 22.57
CA LEU A 9 0.64 7.07 22.53
C LEU A 9 0.29 6.51 23.91
N ARG A 10 1.30 6.24 24.77
CA ARG A 10 1.05 5.78 26.14
C ARG A 10 0.34 6.83 26.99
N LEU A 11 0.83 8.07 26.95
CA LEU A 11 0.21 9.17 27.70
C LEU A 11 -1.23 9.42 27.26
N LEU A 12 -1.51 9.27 25.97
CA LEU A 12 -2.86 9.44 25.43
C LEU A 12 -3.79 8.30 25.88
N VAL A 13 -3.30 7.07 25.95
CA VAL A 13 -4.06 5.92 26.48
C VAL A 13 -4.35 6.09 27.98
N GLU A 14 -3.40 6.59 28.75
CA GLU A 14 -3.57 6.84 30.20
C GLU A 14 -4.59 7.95 30.51
N GLN A 15 -4.92 8.80 29.53
CA GLN A 15 -5.86 9.91 29.68
C GLN A 15 -7.29 9.59 29.22
N LEU A 16 -7.50 8.44 28.56
CA LEU A 16 -8.81 8.03 28.06
C LEU A 16 -9.67 7.46 29.19
N ALA A 17 -10.98 7.70 29.11
CA ALA A 17 -11.94 7.01 29.98
C ALA A 17 -12.06 5.52 29.59
N ASP A 18 -12.46 4.66 30.54
CA ASP A 18 -12.59 3.21 30.31
C ASP A 18 -13.52 2.89 29.11
N GLU A 19 -14.60 3.64 28.96
CA GLU A 19 -15.55 3.52 27.85
C GLU A 19 -14.91 3.84 26.49
N GLU A 20 -13.99 4.81 26.45
CA GLU A 20 -13.27 5.18 25.24
C GLU A 20 -12.16 4.16 24.92
N LEU A 21 -11.55 3.56 25.95
CA LEU A 21 -10.59 2.47 25.80
C LEU A 21 -11.26 1.22 25.21
N ASP A 22 -12.45 0.87 25.67
CA ASP A 22 -13.22 -0.24 25.12
C ASP A 22 -13.62 0.04 23.66
N ALA A 23 -14.10 1.24 23.36
CA ALA A 23 -14.41 1.64 21.99
C ALA A 23 -13.18 1.60 21.06
N ALA A 24 -12.02 2.06 21.56
CA ALA A 24 -10.75 2.01 20.83
C ALA A 24 -10.30 0.57 20.59
N ARG A 25 -10.42 -0.30 21.61
CA ARG A 25 -10.11 -1.72 21.49
C ARG A 25 -10.99 -2.39 20.44
N ASP A 26 -12.30 -2.16 20.45
CA ASP A 26 -13.23 -2.71 19.48
C ASP A 26 -12.96 -2.21 18.06
N ALA A 27 -12.58 -0.94 17.90
CA ALA A 27 -12.18 -0.39 16.61
C ALA A 27 -10.90 -1.06 16.09
N LEU A 28 -9.90 -1.26 16.95
CA LEU A 28 -8.65 -1.95 16.60
C LEU A 28 -8.88 -3.42 16.28
N GLN A 29 -9.73 -4.12 17.01
CA GLN A 29 -10.08 -5.52 16.72
C GLN A 29 -10.79 -5.66 15.36
N ARG A 30 -11.73 -4.76 15.05
CA ARG A 30 -12.37 -4.72 13.72
C ARG A 30 -11.38 -4.43 12.60
N LEU A 31 -10.40 -3.57 12.85
CA LEU A 31 -9.34 -3.27 11.90
C LEU A 31 -8.42 -4.50 11.69
N ALA A 32 -7.99 -5.15 12.77
CA ALA A 32 -7.15 -6.35 12.71
C ALA A 32 -7.85 -7.48 11.95
N LYS A 33 -9.12 -7.76 12.24
CA LYS A 33 -9.91 -8.76 11.51
C LYS A 33 -10.00 -8.46 10.01
N ARG A 34 -10.15 -7.19 9.64
CA ARG A 34 -10.14 -6.76 8.23
C ARG A 34 -8.79 -7.02 7.55
N TYR A 35 -7.68 -7.01 8.29
CA TYR A 35 -6.36 -7.37 7.76
C TYR A 35 -6.15 -8.87 7.70
N ASP A 36 -6.64 -9.65 8.67
CA ASP A 36 -6.55 -11.11 8.63
C ASP A 36 -7.38 -11.72 7.49
N ASP A 37 -8.53 -11.11 7.17
CA ASP A 37 -9.38 -11.51 6.05
C ASP A 37 -8.82 -11.05 4.68
N GLN A 38 -7.70 -10.32 4.64
CA GLN A 38 -7.04 -9.95 3.37
C GLN A 38 -6.21 -11.13 2.86
N ASP A 39 -6.68 -11.74 1.78
CA ASP A 39 -5.86 -12.67 1.00
C ASP A 39 -4.75 -11.88 0.28
N ILE A 40 -3.56 -11.85 0.87
CA ILE A 40 -2.40 -11.16 0.33
C ILE A 40 -1.74 -12.10 -0.70
N PRO A 41 -1.71 -11.74 -2.00
CA PRO A 41 -1.06 -12.57 -3.00
C PRO A 41 0.41 -12.81 -2.67
N GLU A 42 0.86 -14.06 -2.81
CA GLU A 42 2.23 -14.49 -2.49
C GLU A 42 3.31 -13.63 -3.19
N TYR A 43 3.00 -13.16 -4.41
CA TYR A 43 3.84 -12.23 -5.16
C TYR A 43 4.22 -10.97 -4.37
N HIS A 44 3.27 -10.35 -3.66
CA HIS A 44 3.53 -9.13 -2.90
C HIS A 44 4.42 -9.39 -1.68
N LEU A 45 4.25 -10.54 -1.03
CA LEU A 45 5.12 -10.97 0.07
C LEU A 45 6.57 -11.15 -0.41
N ARG A 46 6.76 -11.80 -1.57
CA ARG A 46 8.09 -11.98 -2.17
C ARG A 46 8.75 -10.64 -2.52
N LEU A 47 8.00 -9.69 -3.08
CA LEU A 47 8.52 -8.36 -3.39
C LEU A 47 8.96 -7.59 -2.13
N GLN A 48 8.18 -7.69 -1.05
CA GLN A 48 8.52 -7.03 0.20
C GLN A 48 9.74 -7.67 0.85
N ALA A 49 9.81 -9.01 0.89
CA ALA A 49 10.96 -9.74 1.42
C ALA A 49 12.25 -9.45 0.62
N ALA A 50 12.13 -9.24 -0.69
CA ALA A 50 13.24 -8.83 -1.55
C ALA A 50 13.60 -7.34 -1.42
N GLY A 51 12.89 -6.55 -0.62
CA GLY A 51 13.12 -5.11 -0.45
C GLY A 51 12.76 -4.26 -1.67
N VAL A 52 12.02 -4.82 -2.64
CA VAL A 52 11.60 -4.08 -3.85
C VAL A 52 10.48 -3.09 -3.52
N ILE A 53 9.67 -3.41 -2.52
CA ILE A 53 8.63 -2.53 -1.98
C ILE A 53 8.74 -2.45 -0.47
N ASP A 54 8.56 -1.25 0.09
CA ASP A 54 8.62 -1.04 1.55
C ASP A 54 7.38 -1.60 2.27
N ARG A 55 6.24 -1.61 1.56
CA ARG A 55 4.94 -2.02 2.13
C ARG A 55 4.03 -2.65 1.09
N ILE A 56 3.19 -3.57 1.56
CA ILE A 56 2.11 -4.14 0.76
C ILE A 56 1.01 -3.09 0.60
N PRO A 57 0.56 -2.77 -0.63
CA PRO A 57 -0.50 -1.81 -0.84
C PRO A 57 -1.82 -2.28 -0.22
N ASP A 58 -2.50 -1.40 0.49
CA ASP A 58 -3.88 -1.65 0.93
C ASP A 58 -4.80 -1.73 -0.32
N PRO A 59 -5.47 -2.87 -0.57
CA PRO A 59 -6.35 -3.03 -1.72
C PRO A 59 -7.56 -2.10 -1.68
N ASN A 60 -7.99 -1.69 -0.47
CA ASN A 60 -9.09 -0.77 -0.24
C ASN A 60 -8.63 0.68 -0.09
N GLY A 61 -7.32 0.91 -0.14
CA GLY A 61 -6.75 2.25 -0.06
C GLY A 61 -7.21 3.11 -1.25
N PRO A 62 -7.38 4.42 -1.06
CA PRO A 62 -7.70 5.31 -2.16
C PRO A 62 -6.61 5.17 -3.23
N ARG A 63 -6.99 4.70 -4.43
CA ARG A 63 -6.08 4.59 -5.58
C ARG A 63 -5.59 5.99 -5.90
N ARG A 64 -4.37 6.32 -5.46
CA ARG A 64 -3.72 7.58 -5.85
C ARG A 64 -3.69 7.62 -7.37
N GLY A 65 -4.29 8.65 -7.96
CA GLY A 65 -4.30 8.84 -9.41
C GLY A 65 -2.86 8.84 -9.91
N ARG A 66 -2.43 7.72 -10.50
CA ARG A 66 -1.11 7.63 -11.11
C ARG A 66 -1.15 8.50 -12.35
N ARG A 67 -0.47 9.65 -12.31
CA ARG A 67 -0.25 10.46 -13.51
C ARG A 67 0.67 9.65 -14.42
N PHE A 68 0.10 9.04 -15.45
CA PHE A 68 0.88 8.35 -16.48
C PHE A 68 1.83 9.37 -17.14
N LYS A 69 3.13 9.12 -17.02
CA LYS A 69 4.16 9.85 -17.76
C LYS A 69 4.72 8.88 -18.79
N PRO A 70 4.40 9.04 -20.09
CA PRO A 70 4.99 8.19 -21.12
C PRO A 70 6.51 8.36 -21.13
N ILE A 71 7.23 7.26 -21.19
CA ILE A 71 8.67 7.25 -21.42
C ILE A 71 8.87 7.48 -22.91
N ARG A 72 9.59 8.55 -23.29
CA ARG A 72 10.00 8.75 -24.67
C ARG A 72 11.15 7.80 -24.96
N VAL A 73 10.92 6.86 -25.86
CA VAL A 73 11.94 5.96 -26.38
C VAL A 73 12.41 6.52 -27.72
N GLU A 74 13.72 6.66 -27.89
CA GLU A 74 14.31 7.05 -29.18
C GLU A 74 14.36 5.83 -30.10
N GLY A 75 13.77 5.93 -31.29
CA GLY A 75 13.72 4.85 -32.28
C GLY A 75 12.43 4.86 -33.10
N LYS A 76 12.43 4.13 -34.23
CA LYS A 76 11.21 3.88 -35.00
C LYS A 76 10.26 2.99 -34.18
N PRO A 77 8.94 3.24 -34.20
CA PRO A 77 7.99 2.35 -33.57
C PRO A 77 8.09 0.95 -34.21
N VAL A 78 7.89 -0.11 -33.43
CA VAL A 78 7.96 -1.51 -33.87
C VAL A 78 7.01 -1.80 -35.05
N SER A 79 5.95 -0.99 -35.19
CA SER A 79 5.04 -1.03 -36.34
C SER A 79 5.73 -0.76 -37.69
N GLU A 80 6.81 0.02 -37.71
CA GLU A 80 7.57 0.33 -38.94
C GLU A 80 8.60 -0.75 -39.27
N THR A 81 9.17 -1.44 -38.27
CA THR A 81 10.17 -2.50 -38.51
C THR A 81 9.55 -3.79 -39.08
N LEU A 82 8.26 -4.05 -38.87
CA LEU A 82 7.57 -5.25 -39.38
C LEU A 82 7.21 -5.17 -40.88
N ILE A 83 7.22 -3.97 -41.47
CA ILE A 83 6.83 -3.77 -42.88
C ILE A 83 8.03 -4.00 -43.81
N GLU A 84 9.25 -3.70 -43.35
CA GLU A 84 10.47 -3.85 -44.14
C GLU A 84 10.87 -5.33 -44.35
N ASP A 85 10.54 -6.24 -43.42
CA ASP A 85 10.88 -7.67 -43.49
C ASP A 85 9.92 -8.52 -44.38
N ARG A 86 8.88 -7.92 -44.98
CA ARG A 86 7.92 -8.61 -45.88
C ARG A 86 7.91 -8.06 -47.32
N GLY A 87 8.86 -7.19 -47.66
CA GLY A 87 9.05 -6.66 -49.01
C GLY A 87 9.98 -7.52 -49.85
#